data_AF-A0A7W1HDX5-F1
#
_entry.id   AF-A0A7W1HDX5-F1
#
_cell.length_a   1.000
_cell.length_b   1.000
_cell.length_c   1.000
_cell.angle_alpha   90.00
_cell.angle_beta   90.00
_cell.angle_gamma   90.00
#
_symmetry.space_group_name_H-M   'P 1'
#
loop_
_entity.id
_entity.type
_entity.pdbx_description
1 polymer ?
#
loop_
_entity_poly.entity_id
_entity_poly.type
_entity_poly.pdbx_seq_one_letter_code
_entity_poly.pdbx_strand_id
1 'polypeptide(L)'
;GLRKLRPANAVCHVSFYEAAAFAEWKKMRLPTEFEWEAASDRFDWGLRWEWTGSAYLPYPNFKKPAGAVGEYNGKFMINQMVLRGASVATPPNHSRKTYRNFFHPPLRWQFTGIRLAK
;
A
#
# COMPACT_ATOMS: atom_id res chain seq x y z
N GLY A 1 26.53 3.35 -4.03
CA GLY A 1 26.74 4.81 -3.91
C GLY A 1 25.49 5.58 -4.26
N LEU A 2 25.46 6.87 -3.95
CA LEU A 2 24.35 7.78 -4.25
C LEU A 2 24.20 7.97 -5.78
N ARG A 3 22.96 7.96 -6.28
CA ARG A 3 22.64 8.22 -7.69
C ARG A 3 21.77 9.47 -7.78
N LYS A 4 21.94 10.26 -8.85
CA LYS A 4 21.05 11.40 -9.11
C LYS A 4 19.60 10.92 -9.26
N LEU A 5 18.66 11.72 -8.75
CA LEU A 5 17.23 11.48 -8.91
C LEU A 5 16.87 11.54 -10.40
N ARG A 6 16.07 10.57 -10.86
CA ARG A 6 15.50 10.55 -12.21
C ARG A 6 14.03 10.99 -12.11
N PRO A 7 13.65 12.15 -12.66
CA PRO A 7 12.29 12.68 -12.51
C PRO A 7 11.18 11.78 -13.04
N ALA A 8 11.48 10.96 -14.06
CA ALA A 8 10.51 10.04 -14.65
C ALA A 8 10.23 8.78 -13.80
N ASN A 9 11.02 8.51 -12.76
CA ASN A 9 10.82 7.34 -11.92
C ASN A 9 9.63 7.55 -10.98
N ALA A 10 8.90 6.47 -10.68
CA ALA A 10 7.93 6.47 -9.59
C ALA A 10 8.62 6.86 -8.27
N VAL A 11 8.03 7.85 -7.60
CA VAL A 11 8.48 8.32 -6.28
C VAL A 11 8.53 7.17 -5.28
N CYS A 12 9.44 7.25 -4.32
CA CYS A 12 9.68 6.21 -3.32
C CYS A 12 9.86 6.83 -1.93
N HIS A 13 9.62 6.06 -0.87
CA HIS A 13 9.89 6.44 0.52
C HIS A 13 9.06 7.62 1.02
N VAL A 14 7.79 7.64 0.60
CA VAL A 14 6.79 8.61 1.05
C VAL A 14 5.85 7.98 2.08
N SER A 15 5.56 8.72 3.12
CA SER A 15 4.57 8.35 4.14
C SER A 15 3.15 8.40 3.57
N PHE A 16 2.19 7.81 4.30
CA PHE A 16 0.78 7.96 3.96
C PHE A 16 0.36 9.43 3.97
N TYR A 17 0.86 10.21 4.94
CA TYR A 17 0.54 11.64 5.07
C TYR A 17 1.02 12.44 3.85
N GLU A 18 2.25 12.21 3.38
CA GLU A 18 2.78 12.85 2.17
C GLU A 18 1.98 12.43 0.93
N ALA A 19 1.59 11.15 0.84
CA ALA A 19 0.78 10.63 -0.25
C ALA A 19 -0.61 11.29 -0.32
N ALA A 20 -1.29 11.37 0.82
CA ALA A 20 -2.60 11.98 0.95
C ALA A 20 -2.55 13.49 0.65
N ALA A 21 -1.59 14.21 1.23
CA ALA A 21 -1.41 15.64 0.97
C ALA A 21 -1.11 15.94 -0.50
N PHE A 22 -0.29 15.12 -1.16
CA PHE A 22 -0.03 15.26 -2.59
C PHE A 22 -1.28 15.01 -3.44
N ALA A 23 -2.07 13.99 -3.09
CA ALA A 23 -3.31 13.70 -3.79
C ALA A 23 -4.30 14.88 -3.70
N GLU A 24 -4.46 15.45 -2.50
CA GLU A 24 -5.29 16.63 -2.25
C GLU A 24 -4.80 17.85 -3.04
N TRP A 25 -3.49 18.14 -3.01
CA TRP A 25 -2.90 19.22 -3.79
C TRP A 25 -3.18 19.08 -5.29
N LYS A 26 -3.20 17.85 -5.82
CA LYS A 26 -3.58 17.55 -7.21
C LYS A 26 -5.10 17.60 -7.47
N LYS A 27 -5.93 17.92 -6.48
CA LYS A 27 -7.41 17.86 -6.52
C LYS A 27 -7.90 16.44 -6.88
N MET A 28 -7.22 15.45 -6.33
CA MET A 28 -7.49 14.01 -6.46
C MET A 28 -7.54 13.39 -5.06
N ARG A 29 -7.58 12.07 -4.98
CA ARG A 29 -7.53 11.31 -3.72
C ARG A 29 -6.69 10.05 -3.88
N LEU A 30 -6.42 9.37 -2.77
CA LEU A 30 -5.94 8.00 -2.80
C LEU A 30 -7.12 7.05 -3.14
N PRO A 31 -6.90 5.99 -3.92
CA PRO A 31 -7.92 4.95 -4.12
C PRO A 31 -8.19 4.23 -2.80
N THR A 32 -9.39 3.71 -2.60
CA THR A 32 -9.62 2.67 -1.59
C THR A 32 -8.90 1.39 -1.99
N GLU A 33 -8.65 0.48 -1.04
CA GLU A 33 -8.06 -0.82 -1.39
C GLU A 33 -8.95 -1.65 -2.32
N PHE A 34 -10.26 -1.45 -2.27
CA PHE A 34 -11.23 -2.13 -3.11
C PHE A 34 -11.21 -1.60 -4.55
N GLU A 35 -11.16 -0.28 -4.72
CA GLU A 35 -11.02 0.35 -6.04
C GLU A 35 -9.70 -0.05 -6.70
N TRP A 36 -8.61 -0.06 -5.92
CA TRP A 36 -7.30 -0.50 -6.39
C TRP A 36 -7.36 -1.95 -6.87
N GLU A 37 -7.93 -2.86 -6.06
CA GLU A 37 -8.06 -4.28 -6.41
C GLU A 37 -8.87 -4.48 -7.69
N ALA A 38 -10.03 -3.83 -7.79
CA ALA A 38 -10.91 -3.94 -8.95
C ALA A 38 -10.30 -3.38 -10.24
N ALA A 39 -9.43 -2.38 -10.13
CA ALA A 39 -8.76 -1.77 -11.28
C ALA A 39 -7.40 -2.40 -11.60
N SER A 40 -6.86 -3.29 -10.75
CA SER A 40 -5.48 -3.79 -10.84
C SER A 40 -5.12 -4.54 -12.12
N ASP A 41 -6.12 -5.08 -12.84
CA ASP A 41 -5.91 -5.74 -14.15
C ASP A 41 -5.85 -4.72 -15.31
N ARG A 42 -6.03 -3.42 -15.04
CA ARG A 42 -6.07 -2.33 -16.05
C ARG A 42 -4.82 -1.44 -16.06
N PHE A 43 -3.81 -1.75 -15.24
CA PHE A 43 -2.57 -0.99 -15.19
C PHE A 43 -1.43 -1.85 -14.65
N ASP A 44 -0.19 -1.46 -14.98
CA ASP A 44 1.00 -2.09 -14.41
C ASP A 44 1.24 -1.61 -12.97
N TRP A 45 1.57 -2.56 -12.10
CA TRP A 45 1.93 -2.34 -10.70
C TRP A 45 3.15 -3.19 -10.31
N GLY A 46 3.70 -2.95 -9.13
CA GLY A 46 4.84 -3.69 -8.60
C GLY A 46 6.15 -2.91 -8.53
N LEU A 47 6.18 -1.65 -8.99
CA LEU A 47 7.33 -0.78 -8.78
C LEU A 47 7.40 -0.29 -7.32
N ARG A 48 6.25 0.05 -6.72
CA ARG A 48 6.13 0.55 -5.34
C ARG A 48 4.88 -0.01 -4.69
N TRP A 49 4.93 -0.21 -3.39
CA TRP A 49 3.71 -0.38 -2.60
C TRP A 49 2.92 0.92 -2.64
N GLU A 50 1.68 0.86 -3.13
CA GLU A 50 0.88 2.05 -3.35
C GLU A 50 -0.07 2.25 -2.17
N TRP A 51 0.04 3.40 -1.49
CA TRP A 51 -0.85 3.77 -0.39
C TRP A 51 -2.30 3.86 -0.86
N THR A 52 -3.22 3.30 -0.07
CA THR A 52 -4.67 3.44 -0.28
C THR A 52 -5.28 4.31 0.83
N GLY A 53 -6.46 4.86 0.58
CA GLY A 53 -7.28 5.55 1.57
C GLY A 53 -8.00 4.62 2.56
N SER A 54 -7.57 3.35 2.69
CA SER A 54 -8.22 2.35 3.53
C SER A 54 -7.38 2.00 4.76
N ALA A 55 -8.01 2.04 5.93
CA ALA A 55 -7.41 1.53 7.17
C ALA A 55 -7.28 0.01 7.09
N TYR A 56 -6.24 -0.55 7.71
CA TYR A 56 -6.05 -2.01 7.79
C TYR A 56 -6.99 -2.62 8.83
N LEU A 57 -8.25 -2.78 8.42
CA LEU A 57 -9.30 -3.39 9.22
C LEU A 57 -9.59 -4.83 8.75
N PRO A 58 -10.16 -5.68 9.62
CA PRO A 58 -10.66 -6.98 9.20
C PRO A 58 -11.74 -6.80 8.12
N TYR A 59 -11.68 -7.62 7.08
CA TYR A 59 -12.83 -7.77 6.19
C TYR A 59 -14.00 -8.42 6.95
N PRO A 60 -15.26 -8.19 6.51
CA PRO A 60 -16.41 -8.86 7.09
C PRO A 60 -16.19 -10.37 7.20
N ASN A 61 -16.56 -10.95 8.35
CA ASN A 61 -16.41 -12.37 8.67
C ASN A 61 -14.96 -12.89 8.80
N PHE A 62 -13.95 -12.01 8.88
CA PHE A 62 -12.59 -12.42 9.22
C PHE A 62 -12.56 -13.08 10.60
N LYS A 63 -12.03 -14.30 10.67
CA LYS A 63 -11.83 -15.06 11.90
C LYS A 63 -10.36 -15.41 12.05
N LYS A 64 -9.83 -15.28 13.26
CA LYS A 64 -8.46 -15.71 13.58
C LYS A 64 -8.50 -17.22 13.90
N PRO A 65 -7.62 -18.04 13.31
CA PRO A 65 -7.43 -19.40 13.80
C PRO A 65 -6.87 -19.37 15.24
N ALA A 66 -7.12 -20.43 16.00
CA ALA A 66 -6.55 -20.57 17.34
C ALA A 66 -5.03 -20.76 17.28
N GLY A 67 -4.33 -20.36 18.35
CA GLY A 67 -2.87 -20.52 18.48
C GLY A 67 -2.05 -19.46 17.74
N ALA A 68 -0.74 -19.68 17.67
CA ALA A 68 0.24 -18.68 17.21
C ALA A 68 -0.01 -18.17 15.78
N VAL A 69 -0.56 -19.01 14.89
CA VAL A 69 -0.89 -18.62 13.51
C VAL A 69 -1.94 -17.49 13.47
N GLY A 70 -2.86 -17.45 14.43
CA GLY A 70 -3.90 -16.42 14.52
C GLY A 70 -3.38 -15.02 14.83
N GLU A 71 -2.18 -14.93 15.40
CA GLU A 71 -1.54 -13.67 15.73
C GLU A 71 -0.86 -12.98 14.54
N TYR A 72 -0.67 -13.69 13.42
CA TYR A 72 0.15 -13.21 12.33
C TYR A 72 -0.31 -11.85 11.77
N ASN A 73 -1.63 -11.66 11.64
CA ASN A 73 -2.22 -10.45 11.06
C ASN A 73 -3.15 -9.71 12.02
N GLY A 74 -4.08 -10.45 12.62
CA GLY A 74 -5.27 -9.83 13.21
C GLY A 74 -5.02 -8.97 14.46
N LYS A 75 -3.85 -9.08 15.10
CA LYS A 75 -3.47 -8.19 16.23
C LYS A 75 -3.00 -6.81 15.78
N PHE A 76 -2.67 -6.67 14.49
CA PHE A 76 -2.14 -5.45 13.89
C PHE A 76 -3.20 -4.62 13.14
N MET A 77 -4.46 -5.05 13.16
CA MET A 77 -5.60 -4.39 12.49
C MET A 77 -6.07 -3.14 13.25
N ILE A 78 -5.14 -2.24 13.58
CA ILE A 78 -5.34 -0.99 14.31
C ILE A 78 -4.20 -0.03 13.96
N ASN A 79 -4.51 1.27 13.81
CA ASN A 79 -3.54 2.36 13.59
C ASN A 79 -2.61 2.22 12.37
N GLN A 80 -3.02 1.46 11.35
CA GLN A 80 -2.25 1.21 10.14
C GLN A 80 -3.10 1.40 8.87
N MET A 81 -2.44 1.78 7.78
CA MET A 81 -3.06 1.98 6.47
C MET A 81 -2.61 0.89 5.50
N VAL A 82 -3.49 0.55 4.57
CA VAL A 82 -3.24 -0.50 3.59
C VAL A 82 -2.40 0.03 2.43
N LEU A 83 -1.51 -0.82 1.93
CA LEU A 83 -0.84 -0.65 0.65
C LEU A 83 -1.09 -1.86 -0.24
N ARG A 84 -1.18 -1.63 -1.55
CA ARG A 84 -1.45 -2.68 -2.54
C ARG A 84 -0.36 -2.74 -3.60
N GLY A 85 -0.46 -3.78 -4.44
CA GLY A 85 0.53 -4.11 -5.47
C GLY A 85 1.72 -4.89 -4.93
N ALA A 86 2.91 -4.38 -5.18
CA ALA A 86 4.20 -4.93 -4.77
C ALA A 86 5.27 -3.84 -4.95
N SER A 87 6.50 -4.12 -4.59
CA SER A 87 7.63 -3.21 -4.86
C SER A 87 8.76 -3.91 -5.59
N VAL A 88 9.74 -3.14 -6.04
CA VAL A 88 11.01 -3.67 -6.59
C VAL A 88 11.77 -4.59 -5.63
N ALA A 89 11.45 -4.54 -4.33
CA ALA A 89 12.04 -5.41 -3.30
C ALA A 89 11.13 -6.60 -2.93
N THR A 90 9.94 -6.73 -3.54
CA THR A 90 9.04 -7.85 -3.30
C THR A 90 9.51 -9.05 -4.14
N PRO A 91 9.74 -10.24 -3.55
CA PRO A 91 10.18 -11.41 -4.29
C PRO A 91 9.19 -11.82 -5.40
N PRO A 92 9.68 -12.40 -6.51
CA PRO A 92 8.83 -13.05 -7.50
C PRO A 92 7.89 -14.06 -6.83
N ASN A 93 6.66 -14.20 -7.34
CA ASN A 93 5.62 -15.11 -6.84
C ASN A 93 5.07 -14.83 -5.42
N HIS A 94 5.51 -13.77 -4.74
CA HIS A 94 4.93 -13.37 -3.44
C HIS A 94 3.66 -12.53 -3.59
N SER A 95 3.61 -11.70 -4.64
CA SER A 95 2.55 -10.73 -4.85
C SER A 95 1.28 -11.37 -5.39
N ARG A 96 0.14 -10.83 -4.98
CA ARG A 96 -1.18 -11.16 -5.50
C ARG A 96 -1.96 -9.87 -5.62
N LYS A 97 -2.87 -9.78 -6.59
CA LYS A 97 -3.76 -8.61 -6.67
C LYS A 97 -4.60 -8.40 -5.42
N THR A 98 -4.81 -9.44 -4.60
CA THR A 98 -5.51 -9.40 -3.29
C THR A 98 -4.59 -9.18 -2.08
N TYR A 99 -3.27 -9.07 -2.27
CA TYR A 99 -2.32 -8.93 -1.15
C TYR A 99 -2.43 -7.56 -0.48
N ARG A 100 -2.68 -7.56 0.84
CA ARG A 100 -2.79 -6.36 1.66
C ARG A 100 -1.51 -6.19 2.48
N ASN A 101 -0.64 -5.29 2.07
CA ASN A 101 0.45 -4.84 2.94
C ASN A 101 -0.07 -3.74 3.86
N PHE A 102 0.57 -3.52 5.01
CA PHE A 102 0.10 -2.54 5.99
C PHE A 102 1.26 -1.95 6.78
N PHE A 103 1.23 -0.63 6.98
CA PHE A 103 2.21 0.09 7.79
C PHE A 103 1.55 1.26 8.52
N HIS A 104 2.17 1.70 9.61
CA HIS A 104 1.79 2.93 10.28
C HIS A 104 1.96 4.14 9.35
N PRO A 105 1.02 5.10 9.37
CA PRO A 105 1.02 6.25 8.47
C PRO A 105 2.34 7.04 8.33
N PRO A 106 3.11 7.33 9.40
CA PRO A 106 4.32 8.16 9.29
C PRO A 106 5.53 7.42 8.71
N LEU A 107 5.46 6.10 8.50
CA LEU A 107 6.64 5.32 8.10
C LEU A 107 7.01 5.57 6.64
N ARG A 108 8.32 5.70 6.39
CA ARG A 108 8.88 6.08 5.08
C ARG A 108 9.96 5.13 4.56
N TRP A 109 10.49 4.24 5.41
CA TRP A 109 11.64 3.40 5.02
C TRP A 109 11.28 2.34 3.97
N GLN A 110 10.00 1.97 3.88
CA GLN A 110 9.50 0.99 2.91
C GLN A 110 9.55 1.55 1.48
N PHE A 111 9.50 0.66 0.48
CA PHE A 111 9.42 1.04 -0.94
C PHE A 111 7.99 1.50 -1.33
N THR A 112 7.51 2.55 -0.67
CA THR A 112 6.15 3.09 -0.80
C THR A 112 6.08 4.21 -1.81
N GLY A 113 4.97 4.28 -2.53
CA GLY A 113 4.68 5.29 -3.54
C GLY A 113 3.20 5.67 -3.54
N ILE A 114 2.77 6.35 -4.60
CA ILE A 114 1.45 6.97 -4.70
C ILE A 114 0.84 6.61 -6.06
N ARG A 115 -0.44 6.23 -6.06
CA ARG A 115 -1.30 6.21 -7.24
C ARG A 115 -2.54 7.03 -6.93
N LEU A 116 -2.91 7.93 -7.84
CA LEU A 116 -4.04 8.83 -7.65
C LEU A 116 -5.32 8.21 -8.24
N ALA A 117 -6.45 8.53 -7.62
CA ALA A 117 -7.79 8.21 -8.09
C ALA A 117 -8.67 9.47 -8.11
N LYS A 118 -9.71 9.44 -8.93
CA LYS A 118 -10.74 10.48 -9.01
C LYS A 118 -12.08 9.82 -9.24
#